data_AF-A0A8J8N9U0-F1
#
_entry.id   AF-A0A8J8N9U0-F1
#
_cell.length_a   1.000
_cell.length_b   1.000
_cell.length_c   1.000
_cell.angle_alpha   90.00
_cell.angle_beta   90.00
_cell.angle_gamma   90.00
#
_symmetry.space_group_name_H-M   'P 1'
#
loop_
_entity.id
_entity.type
_entity.pdbx_description
1 polymer ?
#
loop_
_entity_poly.entity_id
_entity_poly.type
_entity_poly.pdbx_seq_one_letter_code
_entity_poly.pdbx_strand_id
1 'polypeptide(L)'
;MSDHADTGEDQWGALVGHGTPMRRLIDEGYVRGDKFLQLGLRGYWPDNKTLAWMRDQGMRSYEMTEIHHRGLKTVLDESFATLTEGCDGVFLSVDIDVVDPGMAPGTGTPEPGGMTSRELLEAVRRICLELPVVGIDVVEVAPAFDSADITAILANRVVLEALSAIAKRRNGSTYDPKQNLLDRQSVSRITCTSSSDVQGFTKAKRRIGSPRFFDGGIKPICFSNSASDHS
;
A
#
# COMPACT_ATOMS: atom_id res chain seq x y z
N MET A 1 -0.57 -1.00 8.54
CA MET A 1 -0.15 -2.37 8.90
C MET A 1 1.16 -2.21 9.62
N SER A 2 1.27 -2.66 10.85
CA SER A 2 2.47 -2.53 11.69
C SER A 2 2.35 -3.51 12.84
N ASP A 3 3.48 -3.93 13.37
CA ASP A 3 3.54 -4.69 14.62
C ASP A 3 3.40 -3.80 15.87
N HIS A 4 3.66 -2.49 15.75
CA HIS A 4 3.53 -1.48 16.79
C HIS A 4 2.26 -0.63 16.65
N ALA A 5 1.86 0.01 17.75
CA ALA A 5 0.66 0.85 17.78
C ALA A 5 0.89 2.26 17.24
N ASP A 6 2.12 2.79 17.28
CA ASP A 6 2.55 4.13 16.84
C ASP A 6 1.70 5.31 17.35
N THR A 7 1.11 5.13 18.53
CA THR A 7 0.15 6.05 19.17
C THR A 7 0.67 6.64 20.50
N GLY A 8 1.98 6.61 20.71
CA GLY A 8 2.61 7.14 21.91
C GLY A 8 2.34 8.63 22.08
N GLU A 9 2.16 9.06 23.34
CA GLU A 9 2.04 10.49 23.66
C GLU A 9 3.34 11.25 23.37
N ASP A 10 4.46 10.61 23.70
CA ASP A 10 5.81 11.05 23.43
C ASP A 10 6.72 9.82 23.32
N GLN A 11 7.93 10.02 22.82
CA GLN A 11 9.00 9.03 22.80
C GLN A 11 10.18 9.59 23.60
N TRP A 12 10.22 9.27 24.90
CA TRP A 12 11.20 9.79 25.87
C TRP A 12 11.22 11.33 25.94
N GLY A 13 10.04 11.94 25.94
CA GLY A 13 9.87 13.40 25.96
C GLY A 13 9.97 14.09 24.59
N ALA A 14 10.28 13.35 23.52
CA ALA A 14 10.18 13.86 22.15
C ALA A 14 8.75 13.69 21.63
N LEU A 15 8.13 14.78 21.18
CA LEU A 15 6.77 14.75 20.62
C LEU A 15 6.70 14.20 19.18
N VAL A 16 7.85 14.09 18.52
CA VAL A 16 7.98 13.58 17.15
C VAL A 16 9.01 12.45 17.17
N GLY A 17 8.52 11.24 17.00
CA GLY A 17 9.28 10.01 16.89
C GLY A 17 8.45 8.94 16.18
N HIS A 18 9.08 7.87 15.69
CA HIS A 18 8.41 6.85 14.87
C HIS A 18 7.22 6.17 15.58
N GLY A 19 7.22 6.12 16.92
CA GLY A 19 6.11 5.58 17.72
C GLY A 19 4.99 6.57 18.07
N THR A 20 5.00 7.79 17.53
CA THR A 20 4.00 8.86 17.82
C THR A 20 3.14 9.36 16.65
N PRO A 21 3.40 9.06 15.36
CA PRO A 21 2.79 9.79 14.25
C PRO A 21 1.28 9.53 14.14
N MET A 22 0.79 8.33 14.46
CA MET A 22 -0.64 8.02 14.33
C MET A 22 -1.47 8.79 15.35
N ARG A 23 -0.93 9.00 16.56
CA ARG A 23 -1.56 9.86 17.54
C ARG A 23 -1.64 11.31 17.08
N ARG A 24 -0.57 11.84 16.49
CA ARG A 24 -0.56 13.22 15.95
C ARG A 24 -1.57 13.40 14.84
N LEU A 25 -1.65 12.46 13.90
CA LEU A 25 -2.63 12.51 12.81
C LEU A 25 -4.07 12.55 13.32
N ILE A 26 -4.36 11.85 14.41
CA ILE A 26 -5.68 11.83 15.04
C ILE A 26 -5.92 13.13 15.84
N ASP A 27 -4.98 13.53 16.69
CA ASP A 27 -5.09 14.74 17.52
C ASP A 27 -5.21 16.01 16.66
N GLU A 28 -4.54 16.07 15.50
CA GLU A 28 -4.58 17.19 14.55
C GLU A 28 -5.81 17.15 13.62
N GLY A 29 -6.61 16.08 13.68
CA GLY A 29 -7.86 15.95 12.91
C GLY A 29 -7.67 15.59 11.44
N TYR A 30 -6.47 15.14 11.03
CA TYR A 30 -6.22 14.63 9.68
C TYR A 30 -6.79 13.23 9.47
N VAL A 31 -6.85 12.42 10.53
CA VAL A 31 -7.39 11.07 10.52
C VAL A 31 -8.42 10.92 11.63
N ARG A 32 -9.55 10.29 11.32
CA ARG A 32 -10.55 9.94 12.33
C ARG A 32 -10.16 8.64 13.02
N GLY A 33 -10.17 8.62 14.36
CA GLY A 33 -9.86 7.42 15.14
C GLY A 33 -10.80 6.24 14.84
N ASP A 34 -12.11 6.50 14.66
CA ASP A 34 -13.12 5.48 14.31
C ASP A 34 -12.96 4.91 12.89
N LYS A 35 -12.10 5.51 12.07
CA LYS A 35 -11.72 5.06 10.73
C LYS A 35 -10.24 4.71 10.65
N PHE A 36 -9.58 4.54 11.79
CA PHE A 36 -8.23 4.03 11.89
C PHE A 36 -8.23 2.55 12.24
N LEU A 37 -7.78 1.73 11.29
CA LEU A 37 -7.65 0.29 11.46
C LEU A 37 -6.18 -0.13 11.41
N GLN A 38 -5.75 -0.85 12.44
CA GLN A 38 -4.39 -1.37 12.54
C GLN A 38 -4.39 -2.89 12.49
N LEU A 39 -3.50 -3.45 11.70
CA LEU A 39 -3.41 -4.88 11.43
C LEU A 39 -2.00 -5.34 11.76
N GLY A 40 -1.89 -6.38 12.59
CA GLY A 40 -0.64 -7.08 12.86
C GLY A 40 0.02 -6.71 14.18
N LEU A 41 -0.70 -6.02 15.07
CA LEU A 41 -0.19 -5.58 16.37
C LEU A 41 0.32 -6.79 17.17
N ARG A 42 1.51 -6.68 17.75
CA ARG A 42 2.09 -7.66 18.66
C ARG A 42 3.15 -7.01 19.55
N GLY A 43 3.72 -7.77 20.45
CA GLY A 43 4.67 -7.26 21.44
C GLY A 43 3.99 -6.79 22.72
N TYR A 44 4.76 -6.12 23.59
CA TYR A 44 4.39 -5.81 24.97
C TYR A 44 3.88 -4.37 25.18
N TRP A 45 3.99 -3.52 24.16
CA TRP A 45 3.61 -2.11 24.18
C TRP A 45 2.40 -1.92 23.24
N PRO A 46 1.40 -1.05 23.55
CA PRO A 46 1.41 0.09 24.47
C PRO A 46 0.89 -0.11 25.90
N ASP A 47 1.11 0.90 26.75
CA ASP A 47 0.65 0.93 28.14
C ASP A 47 -0.86 1.18 28.28
N ASN A 48 -1.40 0.95 29.49
CA ASN A 48 -2.84 1.08 29.75
C ASN A 48 -3.39 2.48 29.45
N LYS A 49 -2.59 3.54 29.64
CA LYS A 49 -3.00 4.92 29.35
C LYS A 49 -3.20 5.12 27.84
N THR A 50 -2.24 4.66 27.04
CA THR A 50 -2.34 4.74 25.58
C THR A 50 -3.48 3.86 25.05
N LEU A 51 -3.66 2.65 25.58
CA LEU A 51 -4.80 1.79 25.24
C LEU A 51 -6.15 2.43 25.58
N ALA A 52 -6.24 3.16 26.70
CA ALA A 52 -7.43 3.92 27.05
C ALA A 52 -7.69 5.04 26.03
N TRP A 53 -6.66 5.80 25.66
CA TRP A 53 -6.77 6.83 24.64
C TRP A 53 -7.20 6.25 23.28
N MET A 54 -6.61 5.14 22.83
CA MET A 54 -7.00 4.47 21.58
C MET A 54 -8.48 4.06 21.58
N ARG A 55 -8.96 3.55 22.71
CA ARG A 55 -10.38 3.21 22.90
C ARG A 55 -11.28 4.43 22.84
N ASP A 56 -10.89 5.53 23.48
CA ASP A 56 -11.65 6.77 23.50
C ASP A 56 -11.75 7.40 22.09
N GLN A 57 -10.73 7.20 21.26
CA GLN A 57 -10.74 7.60 19.84
C GLN A 57 -11.56 6.66 18.94
N GLY A 58 -12.04 5.53 19.46
CA GLY A 58 -12.79 4.53 18.68
C GLY A 58 -11.94 3.70 17.73
N MET A 59 -10.62 3.63 17.95
CA MET A 59 -9.70 2.88 17.09
C MET A 59 -9.97 1.37 17.15
N ARG A 60 -9.62 0.68 16.08
CA ARG A 60 -9.64 -0.79 16.04
C ARG A 60 -8.31 -1.35 15.57
N SER A 61 -7.61 -2.00 16.51
CA SER A 61 -6.37 -2.73 16.25
C SER A 61 -6.63 -4.23 16.30
N TYR A 62 -6.12 -4.97 15.33
CA TYR A 62 -6.15 -6.43 15.25
C TYR A 62 -4.76 -6.98 15.59
N GLU A 63 -4.69 -7.72 16.69
CA GLU A 63 -3.47 -8.41 17.06
C GLU A 63 -3.17 -9.59 16.13
N MET A 64 -1.90 -9.97 16.02
CA MET A 64 -1.51 -11.16 15.24
C MET A 64 -2.22 -12.43 15.72
N THR A 65 -2.44 -12.59 17.03
CA THR A 65 -3.19 -13.72 17.59
C THR A 65 -4.64 -13.74 17.09
N GLU A 66 -5.28 -12.57 17.02
CA GLU A 66 -6.63 -12.46 16.48
C GLU A 66 -6.68 -12.80 14.99
N ILE A 67 -5.74 -12.26 14.21
CA ILE A 67 -5.63 -12.51 12.77
C ILE A 67 -5.40 -14.01 12.51
N HIS A 68 -4.55 -14.65 13.31
CA HIS A 68 -4.27 -16.08 13.21
C HIS A 68 -5.53 -16.94 13.44
N HIS A 69 -6.30 -16.64 14.48
CA HIS A 69 -7.48 -17.43 14.82
C HIS A 69 -8.69 -17.17 13.91
N ARG A 70 -8.90 -15.93 13.48
CA ARG A 70 -10.07 -15.54 12.67
C ARG A 70 -9.82 -15.66 11.17
N GLY A 71 -8.54 -15.68 10.78
CA GLY A 71 -8.08 -15.64 9.40
C GLY A 71 -8.04 -14.20 8.86
N LEU A 72 -6.96 -13.89 8.15
CA LEU A 72 -6.73 -12.58 7.53
C LEU A 72 -7.87 -12.16 6.60
N LYS A 73 -8.46 -13.09 5.84
CA LYS A 73 -9.61 -12.80 4.96
C LYS A 73 -10.77 -12.16 5.73
N THR A 74 -11.17 -12.78 6.85
CA THR A 74 -12.30 -12.32 7.67
C THR A 74 -12.03 -10.92 8.24
N VAL A 75 -10.82 -10.72 8.76
CA VAL A 75 -10.38 -9.42 9.30
C VAL A 75 -10.41 -8.33 8.25
N LEU A 76 -9.95 -8.62 7.02
CA LEU A 76 -9.98 -7.66 5.91
C LEU A 76 -11.43 -7.33 5.50
N ASP A 77 -12.30 -8.33 5.39
CA ASP A 77 -13.70 -8.12 4.98
C ASP A 77 -14.43 -7.16 5.95
N GLU A 78 -14.25 -7.34 7.26
CA GLU A 78 -14.80 -6.45 8.29
C GLU A 78 -14.18 -5.06 8.27
N SER A 79 -12.86 -5.01 8.05
CA SER A 79 -12.12 -3.75 7.95
C SER A 79 -12.61 -2.91 6.77
N PHE A 80 -12.91 -3.54 5.64
CA PHE A 80 -13.35 -2.84 4.42
C PHE A 80 -14.73 -2.21 4.61
N ALA A 81 -15.65 -2.92 5.27
CA ALA A 81 -16.96 -2.37 5.61
C ALA A 81 -16.83 -1.13 6.50
N THR A 82 -15.97 -1.19 7.51
CA THR A 82 -15.75 -0.07 8.44
C THR A 82 -15.12 1.15 7.74
N LEU A 83 -14.12 0.92 6.88
CA LEU A 83 -13.38 1.99 6.19
C LEU A 83 -14.19 2.67 5.08
N THR A 84 -15.10 1.95 4.42
CA THR A 84 -15.90 2.51 3.32
C THR A 84 -17.13 3.28 3.80
N GLU A 85 -17.52 3.12 5.05
CA GLU A 85 -18.61 3.87 5.64
C GLU A 85 -18.20 5.31 5.95
N GLY A 86 -18.63 6.26 5.11
CA GLY A 86 -18.46 7.69 5.35
C GLY A 86 -17.05 8.23 5.07
N CYS A 87 -16.26 7.54 4.23
CA CYS A 87 -14.95 7.99 3.76
C CYS A 87 -14.87 7.93 2.23
N ASP A 88 -14.34 8.99 1.61
CA ASP A 88 -14.17 9.06 0.15
C ASP A 88 -12.93 8.30 -0.35
N GLY A 89 -12.00 7.98 0.55
CA GLY A 89 -10.73 7.37 0.22
C GLY A 89 -10.05 6.71 1.41
N VAL A 90 -9.15 5.77 1.12
CA VAL A 90 -8.38 5.04 2.12
C VAL A 90 -6.89 5.27 1.89
N PHE A 91 -6.15 5.60 2.95
CA PHE A 91 -4.69 5.62 2.93
C PHE A 91 -4.17 4.31 3.50
N LEU A 92 -3.24 3.65 2.80
CA LEU A 92 -2.62 2.42 3.27
C LEU A 92 -1.18 2.71 3.68
N SER A 93 -0.90 2.66 4.98
CA SER A 93 0.48 2.67 5.46
C SER A 93 0.95 1.24 5.74
N VAL A 94 2.10 0.87 5.19
CA VAL A 94 2.71 -0.46 5.38
C VAL A 94 4.05 -0.31 6.07
N ASP A 95 4.08 -0.61 7.36
CA ASP A 95 5.31 -0.90 8.06
C ASP A 95 5.79 -2.31 7.70
N ILE A 96 7.06 -2.43 7.31
CA ILE A 96 7.63 -3.74 6.94
C ILE A 96 7.83 -4.65 8.16
N ASP A 97 7.90 -4.06 9.37
CA ASP A 97 8.01 -4.81 10.62
C ASP A 97 6.77 -5.65 10.93
N VAL A 98 5.63 -5.41 10.27
CA VAL A 98 4.45 -6.28 10.40
C VAL A 98 4.74 -7.73 9.99
N VAL A 99 5.75 -7.94 9.14
CA VAL A 99 6.19 -9.26 8.66
C VAL A 99 7.15 -9.87 9.66
N ASP A 100 7.05 -11.18 9.82
CA ASP A 100 7.95 -11.91 10.71
C ASP A 100 9.43 -11.66 10.34
N PRO A 101 10.33 -11.42 11.31
CA PRO A 101 11.74 -11.15 11.06
C PRO A 101 12.46 -12.25 10.29
N GLY A 102 11.95 -13.48 10.28
CA GLY A 102 12.44 -14.56 9.42
C GLY A 102 12.28 -14.29 7.93
N MET A 103 11.42 -13.34 7.53
CA MET A 103 11.19 -12.92 6.15
C MET A 103 11.44 -11.43 5.91
N ALA A 104 11.50 -10.61 6.96
CA ALA A 104 11.79 -9.17 6.90
C ALA A 104 12.73 -8.72 8.03
N PRO A 105 14.00 -9.19 8.08
CA PRO A 105 14.96 -8.83 9.13
C PRO A 105 15.44 -7.38 9.07
N GLY A 106 15.32 -6.72 7.92
CA GLY A 106 15.82 -5.37 7.67
C GLY A 106 14.88 -4.29 8.18
N THR A 107 14.62 -4.28 9.49
CA THR A 107 13.83 -3.25 10.20
C THR A 107 14.49 -2.88 11.53
N GLY A 108 14.15 -1.71 12.10
CA GLY A 108 14.73 -1.22 13.34
C GLY A 108 14.22 -1.93 14.61
N THR A 109 12.96 -2.38 14.60
CA THR A 109 12.27 -2.94 15.78
C THR A 109 11.57 -4.27 15.44
N PRO A 110 12.31 -5.35 15.16
CA PRO A 110 11.72 -6.62 14.74
C PRO A 110 11.01 -7.34 15.91
N GLU A 111 9.72 -7.64 15.77
CA GLU A 111 8.98 -8.50 16.71
C GLU A 111 8.70 -9.91 16.10
N PRO A 112 8.95 -11.03 16.79
CA PRO A 112 8.67 -12.37 16.24
C PRO A 112 7.17 -12.70 16.23
N GLY A 113 6.75 -13.64 15.36
CA GLY A 113 5.36 -14.08 15.23
C GLY A 113 4.51 -13.17 14.34
N GLY A 114 5.15 -12.51 13.37
CA GLY A 114 4.50 -11.59 12.44
C GLY A 114 3.81 -12.29 11.27
N MET A 115 3.31 -11.49 10.33
CA MET A 115 2.74 -12.01 9.08
C MET A 115 3.80 -12.71 8.25
N THR A 116 3.41 -13.70 7.47
CA THR A 116 4.23 -14.18 6.37
C THR A 116 4.25 -13.15 5.23
N SER A 117 5.30 -13.14 4.41
CA SER A 117 5.35 -12.29 3.21
C SER A 117 4.15 -12.52 2.29
N ARG A 118 3.62 -13.75 2.23
CA ARG A 118 2.45 -14.09 1.42
C ARG A 118 1.19 -13.38 1.92
N GLU A 119 0.95 -13.40 3.23
CA GLU A 119 -0.18 -12.73 3.86
C GLU A 119 -0.15 -11.23 3.63
N LEU A 120 1.02 -10.60 3.80
CA LEU A 120 1.18 -9.17 3.52
C LEU A 120 0.83 -8.84 2.07
N LEU A 121 1.44 -9.56 1.11
CA LEU A 121 1.23 -9.29 -0.31
C LEU A 121 -0.23 -9.51 -0.74
N GLU A 122 -0.89 -10.54 -0.20
CA GLU A 122 -2.31 -10.78 -0.43
C GLU A 122 -3.18 -9.67 0.14
N ALA A 123 -2.91 -9.22 1.38
CA ALA A 123 -3.65 -8.14 2.02
C ALA A 123 -3.54 -6.82 1.24
N VAL A 124 -2.31 -6.42 0.90
CA VAL A 124 -2.05 -5.19 0.12
C VAL A 124 -2.77 -5.26 -1.22
N ARG A 125 -2.66 -6.39 -1.93
CA ARG A 125 -3.32 -6.59 -3.22
C ARG A 125 -4.84 -6.45 -3.09
N ARG A 126 -5.47 -7.11 -2.11
CA ARG A 126 -6.91 -7.03 -1.87
C ARG A 126 -7.36 -5.61 -1.52
N ILE A 127 -6.69 -4.95 -0.57
CA ILE A 127 -6.99 -3.57 -0.17
C ILE A 127 -6.99 -2.65 -1.40
N CYS A 128 -5.94 -2.73 -2.21
CA CYS A 128 -5.80 -1.87 -3.38
C CYS A 128 -6.78 -2.22 -4.53
N LEU A 129 -7.31 -3.44 -4.57
CA LEU A 129 -8.33 -3.84 -5.54
C LEU A 129 -9.74 -3.42 -5.12
N GLU A 130 -10.05 -3.53 -3.83
CA GLU A 130 -11.42 -3.45 -3.32
C GLU A 130 -11.75 -2.06 -2.75
N LEU A 131 -10.76 -1.30 -2.28
CA LEU A 131 -10.96 0.00 -1.65
C LEU A 131 -10.52 1.17 -2.57
N PRO A 132 -11.11 2.37 -2.42
CA PRO A 132 -10.66 3.58 -3.09
C PRO A 132 -9.36 4.11 -2.44
N VAL A 133 -8.25 3.40 -2.66
CA VAL A 133 -6.94 3.80 -2.11
C VAL A 133 -6.47 5.11 -2.76
N VAL A 134 -6.18 6.13 -1.93
CA VAL A 134 -5.73 7.48 -2.34
C VAL A 134 -4.23 7.69 -2.17
N GLY A 135 -3.57 6.89 -1.35
CA GLY A 135 -2.14 6.95 -1.10
C GLY A 135 -1.64 5.66 -0.45
N ILE A 136 -0.35 5.40 -0.63
CA ILE A 136 0.36 4.29 0.01
C ILE A 136 1.77 4.73 0.36
N ASP A 137 2.26 4.27 1.52
CA ASP A 137 3.68 4.28 1.86
C ASP A 137 4.15 2.89 2.30
N VAL A 138 5.46 2.70 2.22
CA VAL A 138 6.16 1.55 2.78
C VAL A 138 7.29 2.10 3.63
N VAL A 139 7.27 1.80 4.94
CA VAL A 139 8.15 2.39 5.94
C VAL A 139 9.01 1.33 6.65
N GLU A 140 9.94 1.80 7.49
CA GLU A 140 10.86 0.99 8.32
C GLU A 140 11.76 -0.02 7.58
N VAL A 141 11.92 0.11 6.27
CA VAL A 141 12.96 -0.63 5.55
C VAL A 141 14.33 -0.08 5.95
N ALA A 142 15.11 -0.89 6.66
CA ALA A 142 16.44 -0.57 7.15
C ALA A 142 17.50 -1.46 6.46
N PRO A 143 18.10 -1.01 5.33
CA PRO A 143 19.09 -1.79 4.59
C PRO A 143 20.31 -2.22 5.43
N ALA A 144 20.64 -1.47 6.48
CA ALA A 144 21.75 -1.79 7.38
C ALA A 144 21.52 -3.07 8.22
N PHE A 145 20.25 -3.45 8.44
CA PHE A 145 19.87 -4.67 9.16
C PHE A 145 19.37 -5.78 8.23
N ASP A 146 19.25 -5.49 6.92
CA ASP A 146 18.74 -6.45 5.96
C ASP A 146 19.77 -7.55 5.67
N SER A 147 19.27 -8.74 5.35
CA SER A 147 20.08 -9.90 5.01
C SER A 147 19.77 -10.33 3.58
N ALA A 148 20.75 -10.27 2.69
CA ALA A 148 20.59 -10.61 1.27
C ALA A 148 19.44 -9.84 0.57
N ASP A 149 19.23 -8.59 0.97
CA ASP A 149 18.20 -7.69 0.44
C ASP A 149 16.76 -8.23 0.51
N ILE A 150 16.48 -9.24 1.34
CA ILE A 150 15.17 -9.90 1.33
C ILE A 150 14.05 -8.95 1.76
N THR A 151 14.33 -8.04 2.69
CA THR A 151 13.38 -7.03 3.15
C THR A 151 13.16 -5.97 2.07
N ALA A 152 14.23 -5.50 1.43
CA ALA A 152 14.14 -4.56 0.32
C ALA A 152 13.37 -5.14 -0.89
N ILE A 153 13.58 -6.42 -1.21
CA ILE A 153 12.84 -7.13 -2.27
C ILE A 153 11.36 -7.27 -1.90
N LEU A 154 11.05 -7.56 -0.62
CA LEU A 154 9.68 -7.63 -0.15
C LEU A 154 8.97 -6.26 -0.24
N ALA A 155 9.62 -5.20 0.23
CA ALA A 155 9.11 -3.83 0.12
C ALA A 155 8.87 -3.43 -1.35
N ASN A 156 9.80 -3.76 -2.25
CA ASN A 156 9.60 -3.56 -3.69
C ASN A 156 8.34 -4.30 -4.18
N ARG A 157 8.15 -5.55 -3.77
CA ARG A 157 6.99 -6.35 -4.17
C ARG A 157 5.68 -5.77 -3.63
N VAL A 158 5.65 -5.24 -2.41
CA VAL A 158 4.49 -4.52 -1.83
C VAL A 158 4.06 -3.37 -2.74
N VAL A 159 5.01 -2.53 -3.16
CA VAL A 159 4.73 -1.39 -4.06
C VAL A 159 4.18 -1.88 -5.41
N LEU A 160 4.77 -2.93 -5.99
CA LEU A 160 4.31 -3.50 -7.26
C LEU A 160 2.91 -4.12 -7.16
N GLU A 161 2.60 -4.81 -6.06
CA GLU A 161 1.27 -5.37 -5.80
C GLU A 161 0.23 -4.25 -5.69
N ALA A 162 0.51 -3.21 -4.91
CA ALA A 162 -0.38 -2.07 -4.74
C ALA A 162 -0.67 -1.35 -6.07
N LEU A 163 0.37 -0.99 -6.84
CA LEU A 163 0.23 -0.31 -8.11
C LEU A 163 -0.53 -1.16 -9.14
N SER A 164 -0.21 -2.46 -9.21
CA SER A 164 -0.89 -3.40 -10.11
C SER A 164 -2.37 -3.57 -9.75
N ALA A 165 -2.66 -3.66 -8.45
CA ALA A 165 -4.02 -3.75 -7.92
C ALA A 165 -4.84 -2.48 -8.21
N ILE A 166 -4.28 -1.29 -7.98
CA ILE A 166 -4.94 0.00 -8.29
C ILE A 166 -5.22 0.10 -9.79
N ALA A 167 -4.25 -0.25 -10.64
CA ALA A 167 -4.42 -0.24 -12.10
C ALA A 167 -5.53 -1.21 -12.55
N LYS A 168 -5.57 -2.40 -11.94
CA LYS A 168 -6.60 -3.40 -12.20
C LYS A 168 -7.98 -2.96 -11.69
N ARG A 169 -8.09 -2.30 -10.54
CA ARG A 169 -9.35 -1.70 -10.07
C ARG A 169 -9.87 -0.65 -11.07
N ARG A 170 -8.99 0.23 -11.54
CA ARG A 170 -9.33 1.30 -12.49
C ARG A 170 -9.82 0.79 -13.86
N ASN A 171 -9.38 -0.39 -14.27
CA ASN A 171 -9.83 -1.00 -15.52
C ASN A 171 -11.12 -1.83 -15.37
N GLY A 172 -11.73 -1.87 -14.18
CA GLY A 172 -12.97 -2.58 -13.90
C GLY A 172 -12.84 -4.10 -13.77
N SER A 173 -11.62 -4.65 -13.80
CA SER A 173 -11.41 -6.09 -13.67
C SER A 173 -11.53 -6.54 -12.21
N THR A 174 -12.26 -7.63 -11.98
CA THR A 174 -12.31 -8.29 -10.68
C THR A 174 -11.09 -9.18 -10.46
N TYR A 175 -10.71 -9.40 -9.20
CA TYR A 175 -9.67 -10.37 -8.83
C TYR A 175 -10.32 -11.64 -8.34
N ASP A 176 -9.94 -12.75 -8.96
CA ASP A 176 -10.27 -14.08 -8.49
C ASP A 176 -8.95 -14.81 -8.19
N PRO A 177 -8.65 -15.13 -6.91
CA PRO A 177 -7.44 -15.86 -6.55
C PRO A 177 -7.42 -17.31 -7.08
N LYS A 178 -8.58 -17.85 -7.50
CA LYS A 178 -8.70 -19.19 -8.08
C LYS A 178 -8.60 -19.19 -9.60
N GLN A 179 -8.59 -18.01 -10.24
CA GLN A 179 -8.46 -17.90 -11.68
C GLN A 179 -7.09 -18.40 -12.14
N ASN A 180 -7.08 -19.36 -13.07
CA ASN A 180 -5.85 -19.83 -13.67
C ASN A 180 -5.14 -18.68 -14.40
N LEU A 181 -3.81 -18.69 -14.38
CA LEU A 181 -3.00 -17.70 -15.10
C LEU A 181 -3.34 -17.65 -16.59
N LEU A 182 -3.60 -18.82 -17.20
CA LEU A 182 -3.88 -18.96 -18.63
C LEU A 182 -5.30 -18.53 -19.02
N ASP A 183 -6.22 -18.46 -18.06
CA ASP A 183 -7.61 -18.03 -18.27
C ASP A 183 -7.76 -16.50 -18.18
N ARG A 184 -6.69 -15.78 -17.87
CA ARG A 184 -6.66 -14.32 -17.96
C ARG A 184 -6.76 -14.00 -19.45
N GLN A 185 -7.94 -13.56 -19.90
CA GLN A 185 -8.12 -13.07 -21.26
C GLN A 185 -6.96 -12.15 -21.60
N SER A 186 -6.33 -12.38 -22.76
CA SER A 186 -5.30 -11.50 -23.28
C SER A 186 -5.87 -10.10 -23.20
N VAL A 187 -5.24 -9.24 -22.39
CA VAL A 187 -5.60 -7.84 -22.30
C VAL A 187 -5.68 -7.38 -23.74
N SER A 188 -6.90 -7.05 -24.21
CA SER A 188 -7.08 -6.42 -25.50
C SER A 188 -6.06 -5.30 -25.50
N ARG A 189 -5.11 -5.33 -26.46
CA ARG A 189 -4.06 -4.29 -26.58
C ARG A 189 -4.72 -3.00 -26.18
N ILE A 190 -4.16 -2.29 -25.20
CA ILE A 190 -4.53 -0.91 -24.93
C ILE A 190 -4.35 -0.23 -26.29
N THR A 191 -5.44 -0.15 -27.05
CA THR A 191 -5.50 0.64 -28.24
C THR A 191 -5.43 2.02 -27.64
N CYS A 192 -4.27 2.66 -27.84
CA CYS A 192 -4.15 4.09 -27.66
C CYS A 192 -5.34 4.65 -28.47
N THR A 193 -6.41 5.02 -27.77
CA THR A 193 -7.56 5.65 -28.40
C THR A 193 -7.00 6.85 -29.12
N SER A 194 -7.36 6.93 -30.38
CA SER A 194 -6.89 7.86 -31.41
C SER A 194 -6.27 9.17 -30.91
N SER A 195 -5.30 9.65 -31.69
CA SER A 195 -4.56 10.92 -31.62
C SER A 195 -5.35 12.22 -31.38
N SER A 196 -6.66 12.18 -31.11
CA SER A 196 -7.51 13.30 -30.72
C SER A 196 -7.23 13.80 -29.29
N ASP A 197 -6.83 12.95 -28.34
CA ASP A 197 -6.61 13.39 -26.95
C ASP A 197 -5.24 14.08 -26.72
N VAL A 198 -4.31 13.90 -27.65
CA VAL A 198 -3.02 14.63 -27.66
C VAL A 198 -3.20 16.09 -28.14
N GLN A 199 -4.31 16.42 -28.81
CA GLN A 199 -4.62 17.80 -29.19
C GLN A 199 -5.16 18.65 -28.02
N GLY A 200 -5.67 18.02 -26.95
CA GLY A 200 -6.08 18.72 -25.73
C GLY A 200 -4.91 19.30 -24.94
N PHE A 201 -3.75 18.63 -24.95
CA PHE A 201 -2.56 19.06 -24.19
C PHE A 201 -1.68 20.06 -24.95
N THR A 202 -1.79 20.14 -26.28
CA THR A 202 -1.01 21.10 -27.08
C THR A 202 -1.66 22.47 -27.21
N LYS A 203 -2.96 22.62 -26.88
CA LYS A 203 -3.65 23.93 -26.90
C LYS A 203 -3.38 24.77 -25.65
N ALA A 204 -2.95 24.17 -24.54
CA ALA A 204 -2.62 24.87 -23.30
C ALA A 204 -1.20 25.49 -23.29
N LYS A 205 -0.34 25.19 -24.29
CA LYS A 205 1.03 25.72 -24.39
C LYS A 205 1.20 26.94 -25.32
N ARG A 206 0.11 27.55 -25.80
CA ARG A 206 0.14 28.78 -26.65
C ARG A 206 -0.21 30.07 -25.89
N ARG A 207 0.05 30.13 -24.59
CA ARG A 207 0.22 31.40 -23.87
C ARG A 207 1.48 31.27 -23.02
N ILE A 208 2.38 32.23 -23.18
CA ILE A 208 3.70 32.39 -22.55
C ILE A 208 4.84 32.03 -23.52
N GLY A 209 5.63 33.07 -23.82
CA GLY A 209 6.61 33.14 -24.89
C GLY A 209 7.82 32.23 -24.72
N SER A 210 8.44 31.97 -25.86
CA SER A 210 9.76 31.35 -26.04
C SER A 210 10.89 32.36 -25.72
N PRO A 211 12.21 32.04 -25.82
CA PRO A 211 12.87 30.76 -26.19
C PRO A 211 14.19 30.40 -25.43
N ARG A 212 14.60 29.11 -25.46
CA ARG A 212 15.90 28.58 -25.99
C ARG A 212 16.53 27.37 -25.24
N PHE A 213 17.05 26.43 -26.06
CA PHE A 213 17.99 25.31 -25.79
C PHE A 213 17.41 24.09 -25.02
N PHE A 214 17.59 22.80 -25.36
CA PHE A 214 18.50 22.07 -26.26
C PHE A 214 17.74 20.96 -27.03
N ASP A 215 18.18 20.68 -28.26
CA ASP A 215 17.69 19.65 -29.17
C ASP A 215 18.35 18.30 -28.86
N GLY A 216 17.58 17.24 -28.70
CA GLY A 216 18.04 15.92 -28.26
C GLY A 216 16.96 14.87 -28.46
N GLY A 217 16.68 14.54 -29.72
CA GLY A 217 15.62 13.61 -30.11
C GLY A 217 15.91 12.18 -29.67
N ILE A 218 15.04 11.64 -28.80
CA ILE A 218 14.88 10.19 -28.60
C ILE A 218 13.70 9.77 -29.48
N LYS A 219 13.98 9.09 -30.59
CA LYS A 219 12.94 8.42 -31.39
C LYS A 219 12.47 7.17 -30.64
N PRO A 220 11.16 6.94 -30.44
CA PRO A 220 10.68 5.65 -29.97
C PRO A 220 10.85 4.60 -31.08
N ILE A 221 11.54 3.51 -30.74
CA ILE A 221 11.66 2.31 -31.57
C ILE A 221 10.38 1.49 -31.35
N CYS A 222 9.48 1.49 -32.34
CA CYS A 222 8.40 0.51 -32.42
C CYS A 222 8.91 -0.73 -33.16
N PHE A 223 9.08 -1.86 -32.46
CA PHE A 223 9.16 -3.15 -33.12
C PHE A 223 7.74 -3.71 -33.31
N SER A 224 7.27 -3.69 -34.55
CA SER A 224 6.16 -4.53 -35.01
C SER A 224 6.75 -5.82 -35.57
N ASN A 225 6.39 -6.98 -35.02
CA ASN A 225 6.52 -8.25 -35.75
C ASN A 225 5.12 -8.76 -36.12
N SER A 226 4.87 -8.77 -37.42
CA SER A 226 3.79 -9.45 -38.11
C SER A 226 3.99 -10.97 -37.99
N ALA A 227 2.99 -11.66 -37.47
CA ALA A 227 2.80 -13.07 -37.78
C ALA A 227 2.30 -13.16 -39.23
N SER A 228 3.01 -13.91 -40.06
CA SER A 228 2.51 -14.38 -41.35
C SER A 228 2.37 -15.89 -41.28
N ASP A 229 1.12 -16.34 -41.34
CA ASP A 229 0.73 -17.68 -41.78
C ASP A 229 1.45 -18.04 -43.07
N HIS A 230 1.96 -19.28 -43.18
CA HIS A 230 1.85 -20.11 -44.37
C HIS A 230 2.20 -21.58 -44.03
N SER A 231 1.24 -22.46 -44.36
CA SER A 231 1.31 -23.90 -44.70
C SER A 231 2.12 -24.85 -43.81
#